data_AF-A0A959AT47-F1
#
_entry.id   AF-A0A959AT47-F1
#
_cell.length_a   1.000
_cell.length_b   1.000
_cell.length_c   1.000
_cell.angle_alpha   90.00
_cell.angle_beta   90.00
_cell.angle_gamma   90.00
#
_symmetry.space_group_name_H-M   'P 1'
#
loop_
_entity.id
_entity.type
_entity.pdbx_description
1 polymer ?
#
loop_
_entity_poly.entity_id
_entity_poly.type
_entity_poly.pdbx_seq_one_letter_code
_entity_poly.pdbx_strand_id
1 'polypeptide(L)'
;MDGPSLIDAISVQWDLWIGQYRAFFPTSREEIRECIQLSREAGTVDGLWEEGSTGELATQLAACQDTRTGKLIASLHLANALQVKDMEERAEQYQLHLFNEKRLASLAIFSQLAIHPAHQKSQAAMVLLSHCFIEVLKAGGQAALMSCDPGFYSIYKRLGMRPIGPLSKTSEGLFRIPMIFLPDQDYLSIIHSPVLPLMRGVDFGAYQPLCQWYYQLVRENSALQAGSAYYPNEEDFESHHSITEGLSEKGREAFLKNAIVIHCREDEVLITENDGGKAFGFVRKGIVRVLIGNKTVVLLGEGDIFGEIAFILHTKRTAQVVAASPDTEVVLFSESAINTLEDNADRAIIWRNLARVLAQRIVVTNKLLSQ
;
A
#
# COMPACT_ATOMS: atom_id res chain seq x y z
N MET A 1 16.24 -21.46 -22.24
CA MET A 1 16.24 -19.97 -22.24
C MET A 1 17.20 -19.62 -21.14
N ASP A 2 18.49 -19.57 -21.46
CA ASP A 2 19.57 -19.72 -20.47
C ASP A 2 20.28 -18.37 -20.30
N GLY A 3 19.51 -17.33 -20.03
CA GLY A 3 20.03 -16.03 -19.59
C GLY A 3 19.97 -15.93 -18.07
N PRO A 4 20.87 -15.16 -17.42
CA PRO A 4 20.81 -14.94 -15.98
C PRO A 4 19.47 -14.29 -15.60
N SER A 5 18.89 -14.71 -14.47
CA SER A 5 17.65 -14.14 -13.97
C SER A 5 17.86 -12.66 -13.60
N LEU A 6 16.82 -11.82 -13.74
CA LEU A 6 16.80 -10.46 -13.17
C LEU A 6 17.28 -10.43 -11.71
N ILE A 7 16.89 -11.43 -10.93
CA ILE A 7 17.22 -11.52 -9.51
C ILE A 7 18.71 -11.78 -9.29
N ASP A 8 19.36 -12.55 -10.17
CA ASP A 8 20.80 -12.82 -10.08
C ASP A 8 21.66 -11.58 -10.40
N ALA A 9 21.08 -10.60 -11.12
CA ALA A 9 21.74 -9.35 -11.47
C ALA A 9 21.65 -8.27 -10.36
N ILE A 10 20.93 -8.54 -9.26
CA ILE A 10 20.80 -7.62 -8.13
C ILE A 10 22.15 -7.52 -7.39
N SER A 11 22.58 -6.28 -7.12
CA SER A 11 23.81 -6.03 -6.36
C SER A 11 23.61 -6.30 -4.88
N VAL A 12 24.39 -7.24 -4.33
CA VAL A 12 24.40 -7.54 -2.89
C VAL A 12 25.41 -6.70 -2.10
N GLN A 13 26.04 -5.70 -2.73
CA GLN A 13 27.11 -4.90 -2.12
C GLN A 13 26.64 -3.57 -1.51
N TRP A 14 25.40 -3.17 -1.78
CA TRP A 14 24.86 -1.90 -1.34
C TRP A 14 23.79 -2.08 -0.28
N ASP A 15 23.88 -1.27 0.76
CA ASP A 15 22.88 -1.19 1.82
C ASP A 15 22.17 0.16 1.77
N LEU A 16 20.89 0.17 2.12
CA LEU A 16 20.14 1.39 2.36
C LEU A 16 20.02 1.67 3.85
N TRP A 17 20.38 2.90 4.25
CA TRP A 17 20.28 3.38 5.63
C TRP A 17 19.29 4.54 5.71
N ILE A 18 18.25 4.39 6.54
CA ILE A 18 17.31 5.45 6.86
C ILE A 18 17.04 5.43 8.36
N GLY A 19 17.43 6.51 9.05
CA GLY A 19 17.36 6.58 10.51
C GLY A 19 18.13 5.43 11.16
N GLN A 20 17.45 4.65 11.99
CA GLN A 20 18.00 3.49 12.69
C GLN A 20 17.85 2.16 11.94
N TYR A 21 17.40 2.20 10.68
CA TYR A 21 17.12 0.99 9.90
C TYR A 21 18.09 0.84 8.74
N ARG A 22 18.64 -0.37 8.62
CA ARG A 22 19.53 -0.79 7.54
C ARG A 22 18.87 -1.91 6.76
N ALA A 23 18.59 -1.70 5.47
CA ALA A 23 18.17 -2.75 4.55
C ALA A 23 19.33 -3.22 3.67
N PHE A 24 19.46 -4.53 3.50
CA PHE A 24 20.56 -5.15 2.78
C PHE A 24 20.19 -6.56 2.28
N PHE A 25 21.07 -7.15 1.48
CA PHE A 25 20.96 -8.54 1.02
C PHE A 25 21.88 -9.44 1.86
N PRO A 26 21.34 -10.33 2.73
CA PRO A 26 22.16 -11.21 3.55
C PRO A 26 23.01 -12.15 2.71
N THR A 27 24.27 -12.33 3.11
CA THR A 27 25.24 -13.22 2.42
C THR A 27 25.75 -14.32 3.33
N SER A 28 25.65 -14.16 4.66
CA SER A 28 26.04 -15.18 5.61
C SER A 28 24.92 -16.22 5.82
N ARG A 29 25.31 -17.46 6.11
CA ARG A 29 24.35 -18.54 6.42
C ARG A 29 23.54 -18.26 7.69
N GLU A 30 24.06 -17.47 8.61
CA GLU A 30 23.39 -17.12 9.86
C GLU A 30 22.26 -16.11 9.61
N GLU A 31 22.53 -15.02 8.90
CA GLU A 31 21.52 -14.01 8.53
C GLU A 31 20.40 -14.62 7.68
N ILE A 32 20.76 -15.51 6.73
CA ILE A 32 19.77 -16.23 5.91
C ILE A 32 18.85 -17.07 6.79
N ARG A 33 19.40 -17.81 7.76
CA ARG A 33 18.59 -18.60 8.70
C ARG A 33 17.68 -17.72 9.56
N GLU A 34 18.18 -16.59 10.04
CA GLU A 34 17.37 -15.63 10.80
C GLU A 34 16.21 -15.05 9.96
N CYS A 35 16.45 -14.72 8.69
CA CYS A 35 15.39 -14.28 7.78
C CYS A 35 14.30 -15.33 7.59
N ILE A 36 14.69 -16.58 7.38
CA ILE A 36 13.76 -17.71 7.23
C ILE A 36 12.97 -17.91 8.53
N GLN A 37 13.63 -17.80 9.68
CA GLN A 37 12.98 -17.94 10.98
C GLN A 37 11.94 -16.82 11.21
N LEU A 38 12.28 -15.57 10.89
CA LEU A 38 11.34 -14.44 10.95
C LEU A 38 10.11 -14.69 10.06
N SER A 39 10.30 -15.20 8.84
CA SER A 39 9.20 -15.56 7.94
C SER A 39 8.32 -16.67 8.53
N ARG A 40 8.92 -17.69 9.17
CA ARG A 40 8.18 -18.78 9.84
C ARG A 40 7.33 -18.26 10.98
N GLU A 41 7.91 -17.41 11.83
CA GLU A 41 7.21 -16.81 12.98
C GLU A 41 6.09 -15.87 12.55
N ALA A 42 6.25 -15.16 11.43
CA ALA A 42 5.23 -14.30 10.85
C ALA A 42 4.11 -15.10 10.13
N GLY A 43 4.25 -16.42 9.98
CA GLY A 43 3.30 -17.24 9.23
C GLY A 43 3.32 -16.96 7.72
N THR A 44 4.43 -16.42 7.19
CA THR A 44 4.55 -16.02 5.78
C THR A 44 5.29 -17.04 4.91
N VAL A 45 5.68 -18.19 5.47
CA VAL A 45 6.37 -19.23 4.71
C VAL A 45 5.39 -20.01 3.84
N ASP A 46 5.59 -19.87 2.54
CA ASP A 46 4.97 -20.71 1.53
C ASP A 46 5.83 -21.96 1.27
N GLY A 47 5.21 -23.11 1.01
CA GLY A 47 5.76 -24.47 1.05
C GLY A 47 6.92 -24.80 0.09
N LEU A 48 7.43 -23.83 -0.67
CA LEU A 48 8.61 -24.00 -1.53
C LEU A 48 9.92 -24.16 -0.74
N TRP A 49 9.95 -23.78 0.54
CA TRP A 49 11.15 -23.83 1.39
C TRP A 49 11.21 -25.07 2.28
N GLU A 50 10.39 -26.09 2.01
CA GLU A 50 10.70 -27.43 2.50
C GLU A 50 12.02 -27.88 1.85
N GLU A 51 13.03 -28.16 2.67
CA GLU A 51 14.29 -28.76 2.23
C GLU A 51 13.98 -29.98 1.33
N GLY A 52 14.13 -29.82 0.01
CA GLY A 52 13.91 -30.90 -0.95
C GLY A 52 12.90 -30.66 -2.08
N SER A 53 12.27 -29.47 -2.20
CA SER A 53 11.46 -29.17 -3.40
C SER A 53 12.37 -28.90 -4.62
N THR A 54 12.22 -29.72 -5.66
CA THR A 54 13.17 -29.97 -6.76
C THR A 54 13.19 -28.92 -7.89
N GLY A 55 12.89 -27.65 -7.59
CA GLY A 55 13.03 -26.55 -8.54
C GLY A 55 13.74 -25.38 -7.91
N GLU A 56 15.03 -25.19 -8.23
CA GLU A 56 15.80 -24.01 -7.85
C GLU A 56 15.17 -22.76 -8.51
N LEU A 57 14.15 -22.16 -7.88
CA LEU A 57 13.81 -20.78 -8.21
C LEU A 57 14.98 -19.90 -7.79
N ALA A 58 15.48 -19.11 -8.74
CA ALA A 58 16.47 -18.08 -8.44
C ALA A 58 15.78 -17.01 -7.59
N THR A 59 15.89 -17.16 -6.27
CA THR A 59 15.31 -16.23 -5.30
C THR A 59 16.41 -15.55 -4.50
N GLN A 60 16.20 -14.29 -4.20
CA GLN A 60 17.07 -13.50 -3.35
C GLN A 60 16.32 -13.12 -2.07
N LEU A 61 16.99 -13.23 -0.92
CA LEU A 61 16.49 -12.71 0.35
C LEU A 61 17.00 -11.29 0.55
N ALA A 62 16.15 -10.44 1.11
CA ALA A 62 16.54 -9.15 1.65
C ALA A 62 16.14 -9.08 3.13
N ALA A 63 16.92 -8.33 3.91
CA ALA A 63 16.75 -8.20 5.35
C ALA A 63 16.77 -6.73 5.76
N CYS A 64 16.09 -6.42 6.86
CA CYS A 64 16.19 -5.13 7.55
C CYS A 64 16.63 -5.36 8.99
N GLN A 65 17.60 -4.56 9.43
CA GLN A 65 18.17 -4.58 10.77
C GLN A 65 17.83 -3.29 11.54
N ASP A 66 17.52 -3.40 12.83
CA ASP A 66 17.55 -2.26 13.75
C ASP A 66 18.99 -2.07 14.23
N THR A 67 19.63 -0.99 13.82
CA THR A 67 21.06 -0.75 14.00
C THR A 67 21.44 -0.43 15.44
N ARG A 68 20.47 -0.09 16.29
CA ARG A 68 20.70 0.11 17.74
C ARG A 68 20.83 -1.21 18.48
N THR A 69 20.13 -2.24 18.03
CA THR A 69 20.10 -3.56 18.67
C THR A 69 20.94 -4.60 17.93
N GLY A 70 21.22 -4.37 16.65
CA GLY A 70 21.87 -5.33 15.76
C GLY A 70 20.95 -6.47 15.32
N LYS A 71 19.67 -6.49 15.70
CA LYS A 71 18.75 -7.58 15.36
C LYS A 71 18.14 -7.40 13.97
N LEU A 72 18.00 -8.50 13.24
CA LEU A 72 17.11 -8.56 12.08
C LEU A 72 15.66 -8.47 12.53
N ILE A 73 14.91 -7.57 11.90
CA ILE A 73 13.54 -7.23 12.29
C ILE A 73 12.56 -7.32 11.13
N ALA A 74 13.04 -7.46 9.89
CA ALA A 74 12.19 -7.75 8.74
C ALA A 74 12.96 -8.54 7.68
N SER A 75 12.23 -9.34 6.90
CA SER A 75 12.75 -10.09 5.76
C SER A 75 11.77 -10.02 4.59
N LEU A 76 12.30 -10.13 3.37
CA LEU A 76 11.52 -10.15 2.13
C LEU A 76 12.16 -11.12 1.13
N HIS A 77 11.32 -11.83 0.39
CA HIS A 77 11.74 -12.70 -0.69
C HIS A 77 11.52 -12.01 -2.04
N LEU A 78 12.52 -12.10 -2.90
CA LEU A 78 12.48 -11.62 -4.28
C LEU A 78 12.59 -12.81 -5.23
N ALA A 79 11.74 -12.86 -6.24
CA ALA A 79 11.77 -13.84 -7.32
C ALA A 79 11.56 -13.17 -8.68
N ASN A 80 11.96 -13.82 -9.77
CA ASN A 80 11.63 -13.34 -11.11
C ASN A 80 10.20 -13.78 -11.48
N ALA A 81 9.38 -12.85 -11.98
CA ALA A 81 8.01 -13.17 -12.35
C ALA A 81 7.91 -14.26 -13.44
N LEU A 82 8.89 -14.33 -14.35
CA LEU A 82 8.93 -15.36 -15.38
C LEU A 82 9.00 -16.78 -14.80
N GLN A 83 9.69 -16.97 -13.67
CA GLN A 83 9.85 -18.28 -13.02
C GLN A 83 8.58 -18.73 -12.28
N VAL A 84 7.67 -17.81 -12.00
CA VAL A 84 6.42 -18.06 -11.26
C VAL A 84 5.22 -18.23 -12.20
N LYS A 85 5.38 -17.94 -13.50
CA LYS A 85 4.27 -17.89 -14.47
C LYS A 85 3.50 -19.20 -14.62
N ASP A 86 4.18 -20.34 -14.45
CA ASP A 86 3.60 -21.68 -14.65
C ASP A 86 2.99 -22.24 -13.34
N MET A 87 3.07 -21.49 -12.23
CA MET A 87 2.41 -21.80 -10.96
C MET A 87 1.03 -21.14 -10.92
N GLU A 88 -0.02 -21.85 -11.34
CA GLU A 88 -1.37 -21.31 -11.59
C GLU A 88 -1.90 -20.37 -10.49
N GLU A 89 -1.90 -20.81 -9.22
CA GLU A 89 -2.39 -20.02 -8.10
C GLU A 89 -1.58 -18.72 -7.89
N ARG A 90 -0.26 -18.78 -8.00
CA ARG A 90 0.61 -17.60 -7.87
C ARG A 90 0.50 -16.69 -9.09
N ALA A 91 0.38 -17.26 -10.28
CA ALA A 91 0.19 -16.51 -11.51
C ALA A 91 -1.10 -15.68 -11.47
N GLU A 92 -2.17 -16.24 -10.90
CA GLU A 92 -3.41 -15.52 -10.62
C GLU A 92 -3.21 -14.47 -9.52
N GLN A 93 -2.60 -14.84 -8.39
CA GLN A 93 -2.36 -13.95 -7.25
C GLN A 93 -1.58 -12.68 -7.61
N TYR A 94 -0.60 -12.77 -8.53
CA TYR A 94 0.20 -11.64 -9.00
C TYR A 94 -0.28 -11.05 -10.33
N GLN A 95 -1.39 -11.54 -10.88
CA GLN A 95 -1.97 -11.11 -12.16
C GLN A 95 -0.98 -11.21 -13.34
N LEU A 96 -0.21 -12.30 -13.39
CA LEU A 96 0.87 -12.48 -14.38
C LEU A 96 0.34 -12.58 -15.82
N HIS A 97 -0.92 -12.98 -16.00
CA HIS A 97 -1.61 -13.04 -17.30
C HIS A 97 -1.71 -11.68 -18.01
N LEU A 98 -1.53 -10.56 -17.28
CA LEU A 98 -1.50 -9.21 -17.84
C LEU A 98 -0.21 -8.92 -18.63
N PHE A 99 0.78 -9.80 -18.56
CA PHE A 99 2.11 -9.59 -19.12
C PHE A 99 2.53 -10.72 -20.05
N ASN A 100 3.26 -10.38 -21.11
CA ASN A 100 3.93 -11.39 -21.94
C ASN A 100 5.26 -11.84 -21.30
N GLU A 101 5.81 -12.97 -21.76
CA GLU A 101 7.04 -13.55 -21.20
C GLU A 101 8.23 -12.58 -21.22
N LYS A 102 8.40 -11.81 -22.30
CA LYS A 102 9.46 -10.81 -22.39
C LYS A 102 9.37 -9.79 -21.25
N ARG A 103 8.15 -9.35 -20.92
CA ARG A 103 7.93 -8.39 -19.83
C ARG A 103 8.09 -9.09 -18.48
N LEU A 104 7.53 -10.28 -18.30
CA LEU A 104 7.69 -11.07 -17.06
C LEU A 104 9.17 -11.26 -16.68
N ALA A 105 10.06 -11.48 -17.65
CA ALA A 105 11.50 -11.60 -17.41
C ALA A 105 12.13 -10.38 -16.73
N SER A 106 11.49 -9.21 -16.86
CA SER A 106 11.92 -7.92 -16.31
C SER A 106 11.12 -7.46 -15.08
N LEU A 107 10.22 -8.30 -14.56
CA LEU A 107 9.45 -7.99 -13.35
C LEU A 107 9.95 -8.83 -12.17
N ALA A 108 10.11 -8.17 -11.03
CA ALA A 108 10.35 -8.85 -9.77
C ALA A 108 9.03 -9.17 -9.07
N ILE A 109 8.98 -10.26 -8.32
CA ILE A 109 7.92 -10.55 -7.35
C ILE A 109 8.50 -10.34 -5.96
N PHE A 110 7.84 -9.51 -5.16
CA PHE A 110 8.09 -9.36 -3.73
C PHE A 110 7.07 -10.20 -2.98
N SER A 111 7.56 -11.15 -2.19
CA SER A 111 6.74 -12.09 -1.45
C SER A 111 7.27 -12.30 -0.04
N GLN A 112 6.43 -12.89 0.81
CA GLN A 112 6.77 -13.30 2.17
C GLN A 112 7.38 -12.17 3.03
N LEU A 113 6.87 -10.93 2.90
CA LEU A 113 7.28 -9.85 3.78
C LEU A 113 6.97 -10.23 5.23
N ALA A 114 8.00 -10.42 6.04
CA ALA A 114 7.87 -10.67 7.46
C ALA A 114 8.43 -9.46 8.21
N ILE A 115 7.70 -9.00 9.23
CA ILE A 115 8.12 -7.91 10.10
C ILE A 115 7.89 -8.36 11.53
N HIS A 116 8.92 -8.24 12.35
CA HIS A 116 8.85 -8.56 13.77
C HIS A 116 7.70 -7.75 14.42
N PRO A 117 6.86 -8.35 15.28
CA PRO A 117 5.65 -7.70 15.80
C PRO A 117 5.87 -6.33 16.44
N ALA A 118 6.97 -6.17 17.19
CA ALA A 118 7.35 -4.90 17.82
C ALA A 118 7.68 -3.76 16.82
N HIS A 119 7.87 -4.09 15.54
CA HIS A 119 8.31 -3.17 14.48
C HIS A 119 7.28 -2.99 13.36
N GLN A 120 6.07 -3.55 13.47
CA GLN A 120 5.04 -3.48 12.42
C GLN A 120 4.65 -2.04 12.01
N LYS A 121 4.68 -1.10 12.96
CA LYS A 121 4.39 0.32 12.73
C LYS A 121 5.63 1.18 12.45
N SER A 122 6.81 0.56 12.38
CA SER A 122 8.06 1.29 12.15
C SER A 122 8.34 1.52 10.67
N GLN A 123 9.38 2.29 10.38
CA GLN A 123 9.87 2.50 9.02
C GLN A 123 10.53 1.26 8.39
N ALA A 124 10.77 0.18 9.14
CA ALA A 124 11.53 -0.99 8.66
C ALA A 124 10.99 -1.56 7.32
N ALA A 125 9.66 -1.70 7.19
CA ALA A 125 9.04 -2.17 5.96
C ALA A 125 9.29 -1.22 4.78
N MET A 126 9.18 0.09 5.03
CA MET A 126 9.45 1.12 4.02
C MET A 126 10.89 1.06 3.56
N VAL A 127 11.86 1.00 4.48
CA VAL A 127 13.28 0.94 4.14
C VAL A 127 13.59 -0.32 3.33
N LEU A 128 13.09 -1.48 3.77
CA LEU A 128 13.30 -2.76 3.10
C LEU A 128 12.72 -2.78 1.67
N LEU A 129 11.46 -2.40 1.52
CA LEU A 129 10.78 -2.39 0.22
C LEU A 129 11.39 -1.37 -0.75
N SER A 130 11.78 -0.20 -0.24
CA SER A 130 12.46 0.83 -1.05
C SER A 130 13.81 0.33 -1.55
N HIS A 131 14.61 -0.28 -0.68
CA HIS A 131 15.90 -0.85 -1.04
C HIS A 131 15.76 -1.91 -2.14
N CYS A 132 14.87 -2.88 -1.92
CA CYS A 132 14.62 -3.95 -2.88
C CYS A 132 14.18 -3.41 -4.24
N PHE A 133 13.28 -2.42 -4.24
CA PHE A 133 12.79 -1.84 -5.49
C PHE A 133 13.88 -1.10 -6.25
N ILE A 134 14.70 -0.31 -5.56
CA ILE A 134 15.81 0.43 -6.17
C ILE A 134 16.83 -0.54 -6.79
N GLU A 135 17.18 -1.62 -6.10
CA GLU A 135 18.15 -2.59 -6.63
C GLU A 135 17.57 -3.41 -7.80
N VAL A 136 16.26 -3.70 -7.80
CA VAL A 136 15.58 -4.28 -8.98
C VAL A 136 15.70 -3.35 -10.19
N LEU A 137 15.50 -2.04 -10.02
CA LEU A 137 15.62 -1.08 -11.13
C LEU A 137 17.07 -0.97 -11.63
N LYS A 138 18.06 -0.98 -10.72
CA LYS A 138 19.49 -0.99 -11.09
C LYS A 138 19.89 -2.24 -11.86
N ALA A 139 19.29 -3.38 -11.55
CA ALA A 139 19.47 -4.64 -12.27
C ALA A 139 18.76 -4.67 -13.65
N GLY A 140 18.07 -3.59 -14.05
CA GLY A 140 17.35 -3.48 -15.31
C GLY A 140 15.90 -3.98 -15.26
N GLY A 141 15.36 -4.22 -14.06
CA GLY A 141 13.95 -4.54 -13.84
C GLY A 141 13.05 -3.33 -14.11
N GLN A 142 11.79 -3.59 -14.47
CA GLN A 142 10.82 -2.56 -14.85
C GLN A 142 9.79 -2.23 -13.77
N ALA A 143 9.44 -3.22 -12.94
CA ALA A 143 8.49 -3.07 -11.84
C ALA A 143 8.64 -4.22 -10.84
N ALA A 144 8.03 -4.06 -9.68
CA ALA A 144 7.81 -5.16 -8.73
C ALA A 144 6.32 -5.46 -8.60
N LEU A 145 5.96 -6.74 -8.52
CA LEU A 145 4.62 -7.24 -8.25
C LEU A 145 4.57 -7.79 -6.83
N MET A 146 3.42 -7.67 -6.17
CA MET A 146 3.22 -8.29 -4.87
C MET A 146 1.75 -8.57 -4.59
N SER A 147 1.54 -9.42 -3.61
CA SER A 147 0.23 -9.77 -3.07
C SER A 147 0.11 -9.12 -1.69
N CYS A 148 -0.74 -8.10 -1.60
CA CYS A 148 -0.87 -7.26 -0.43
C CYS A 148 -1.94 -7.79 0.51
N ASP A 149 -1.56 -8.00 1.78
CA ASP A 149 -2.54 -8.13 2.86
C ASP A 149 -3.24 -6.78 3.08
N PRO A 150 -4.56 -6.75 3.27
CA PRO A 150 -5.31 -5.52 3.55
C PRO A 150 -4.71 -4.64 4.65
N GLY A 151 -4.10 -5.22 5.68
CA GLY A 151 -3.46 -4.50 6.78
C GLY A 151 -2.23 -3.69 6.37
N PHE A 152 -1.58 -4.03 5.26
CA PHE A 152 -0.41 -3.31 4.73
C PHE A 152 -0.75 -2.38 3.55
N TYR A 153 -2.02 -2.34 3.11
CA TYR A 153 -2.43 -1.62 1.91
C TYR A 153 -2.05 -0.14 1.94
N SER A 154 -2.29 0.55 3.05
CA SER A 154 -1.95 1.96 3.23
C SER A 154 -0.44 2.24 3.18
N ILE A 155 0.37 1.33 3.74
CA ILE A 155 1.83 1.43 3.71
C ILE A 155 2.31 1.33 2.26
N TYR A 156 1.86 0.32 1.53
CA TYR A 156 2.27 0.09 0.13
C TYR A 156 1.83 1.22 -0.79
N LYS A 157 0.60 1.70 -0.60
CA LYS A 157 0.06 2.86 -1.31
C LYS A 157 0.90 4.12 -1.09
N ARG A 158 1.35 4.37 0.15
CA ARG A 158 2.25 5.49 0.47
C ARG A 158 3.59 5.41 -0.26
N LEU A 159 4.13 4.19 -0.45
CA LEU A 159 5.36 3.98 -1.23
C LEU A 159 5.16 4.26 -2.72
N GLY A 160 3.92 4.19 -3.21
CA GLY A 160 3.58 4.38 -4.61
C GLY A 160 3.11 3.12 -5.32
N MET A 161 2.92 2.03 -4.58
CA MET A 161 2.33 0.82 -5.11
C MET A 161 0.83 1.02 -5.33
N ARG A 162 0.29 0.36 -6.34
CA ARG A 162 -1.12 0.53 -6.73
C ARG A 162 -1.74 -0.81 -7.10
N PRO A 163 -3.06 -1.00 -6.92
CA PRO A 163 -3.74 -2.21 -7.33
C PRO A 163 -3.55 -2.48 -8.82
N ILE A 164 -3.31 -3.73 -9.16
CA ILE A 164 -3.30 -4.24 -10.54
C ILE A 164 -4.38 -5.31 -10.78
N GLY A 165 -5.02 -5.76 -9.69
CA GLY A 165 -6.17 -6.65 -9.69
C GLY A 165 -7.14 -6.31 -8.55
N PRO A 166 -8.34 -6.90 -8.54
CA PRO A 166 -9.31 -6.68 -7.47
C PRO A 166 -8.85 -7.31 -6.15
N LEU A 167 -9.38 -6.78 -5.05
CA LEU A 167 -9.36 -7.48 -3.77
C LEU A 167 -10.08 -8.83 -3.92
N SER A 168 -9.40 -9.92 -3.60
CA SER A 168 -9.91 -11.29 -3.72
C SER A 168 -9.49 -12.15 -2.53
N LYS A 169 -10.17 -13.28 -2.36
CA LYS A 169 -9.78 -14.32 -1.40
C LYS A 169 -8.94 -15.37 -2.11
N THR A 170 -7.81 -15.75 -1.50
CA THR A 170 -7.01 -16.90 -1.94
C THR A 170 -7.77 -18.21 -1.68
N SER A 171 -7.24 -19.33 -2.19
CA SER A 171 -7.76 -20.67 -1.91
C SER A 171 -7.82 -20.97 -0.40
N GLU A 172 -6.89 -20.40 0.36
CA GLU A 172 -6.80 -20.49 1.83
C GLU A 172 -7.75 -19.55 2.58
N GLY A 173 -8.57 -18.77 1.85
CA GLY A 173 -9.52 -17.81 2.43
C GLY A 173 -8.89 -16.50 2.91
N LEU A 174 -7.62 -16.25 2.61
CA LEU A 174 -6.93 -15.01 2.97
C LEU A 174 -7.22 -13.91 1.95
N PHE A 175 -7.49 -12.71 2.43
CA PHE A 175 -7.70 -11.55 1.55
C PHE A 175 -6.38 -11.04 1.00
N ARG A 176 -6.34 -10.80 -0.30
CA ARG A 176 -5.18 -10.29 -1.01
C ARG A 176 -5.56 -9.26 -2.06
N ILE A 177 -4.72 -8.24 -2.20
CA ILE A 177 -4.80 -7.25 -3.27
C ILE A 177 -3.54 -7.40 -4.13
N PRO A 178 -3.67 -7.79 -5.40
CA PRO A 178 -2.54 -7.76 -6.32
C PRO A 178 -2.11 -6.30 -6.53
N MET A 179 -0.85 -5.99 -6.28
CA MET A 179 -0.29 -4.64 -6.35
C MET A 179 0.94 -4.62 -7.26
N ILE A 180 1.17 -3.47 -7.91
CA ILE A 180 2.37 -3.19 -8.70
C ILE A 180 3.09 -1.96 -8.17
N PHE A 181 4.42 -2.05 -8.08
CA PHE A 181 5.33 -0.94 -7.79
C PHE A 181 6.00 -0.47 -9.08
N LEU A 182 5.71 0.77 -9.49
CA LEU A 182 6.21 1.36 -10.73
C LEU A 182 7.10 2.57 -10.44
N PRO A 183 8.20 2.75 -11.20
CA PRO A 183 9.02 3.95 -11.16
C PRO A 183 8.30 5.08 -11.94
N ASP A 184 7.19 5.55 -11.39
CA ASP A 184 6.31 6.55 -12.01
C ASP A 184 6.54 7.92 -11.34
N GLN A 185 7.44 8.72 -11.90
CA GLN A 185 7.87 9.99 -11.28
C GLN A 185 6.70 10.93 -10.99
N ASP A 186 5.77 11.06 -11.93
CA ASP A 186 4.65 11.99 -11.82
C ASP A 186 3.72 11.54 -10.67
N TYR A 187 3.36 10.26 -10.65
CA TYR A 187 2.51 9.72 -9.59
C TYR A 187 3.19 9.79 -8.23
N LEU A 188 4.45 9.36 -8.14
CA LEU A 188 5.24 9.38 -6.90
C LEU A 188 5.38 10.80 -6.36
N SER A 189 5.51 11.81 -7.23
CA SER A 189 5.55 13.21 -6.83
C SER A 189 4.20 13.70 -6.30
N ILE A 190 3.08 13.33 -6.93
CA ILE A 190 1.73 13.73 -6.49
C ILE A 190 1.43 13.21 -5.08
N ILE A 191 1.78 11.95 -4.80
CA ILE A 191 1.52 11.34 -3.50
C ILE A 191 2.61 11.63 -2.45
N HIS A 192 3.64 12.40 -2.83
CA HIS A 192 4.80 12.70 -1.97
C HIS A 192 5.46 11.42 -1.42
N SER A 193 5.68 10.43 -2.30
CA SER A 193 6.25 9.14 -1.88
C SER A 193 7.63 9.33 -1.25
N PRO A 194 7.90 8.70 -0.08
CA PRO A 194 9.23 8.73 0.54
C PRO A 194 10.28 7.98 -0.29
N VAL A 195 9.86 7.21 -1.30
CA VAL A 195 10.78 6.47 -2.19
C VAL A 195 11.34 7.36 -3.28
N LEU A 196 10.62 8.40 -3.71
CA LEU A 196 11.05 9.26 -4.82
C LEU A 196 12.44 9.91 -4.58
N PRO A 197 12.76 10.46 -3.40
CA PRO A 197 14.09 11.03 -3.14
C PRO A 197 15.23 9.99 -3.12
N LEU A 198 14.91 8.70 -2.96
CA LEU A 198 15.86 7.59 -2.94
C LEU A 198 16.20 7.09 -4.35
N MET A 199 15.33 7.35 -5.33
CA MET A 199 15.49 6.92 -6.72
C MET A 199 16.42 7.83 -7.55
N ARG A 200 17.51 8.31 -6.94
CA ARG A 200 18.48 9.18 -7.60
C ARG A 200 19.19 8.43 -8.73
N GLY A 201 19.22 9.03 -9.92
CA GLY A 201 19.86 8.45 -11.10
C GLY A 201 18.99 7.46 -11.88
N VAL A 202 17.74 7.23 -11.46
CA VAL A 202 16.77 6.48 -12.26
C VAL A 202 16.33 7.34 -13.44
N ASP A 203 16.49 6.82 -14.66
CA ASP A 203 15.89 7.41 -15.86
C ASP A 203 14.41 7.05 -15.94
N PHE A 204 13.56 7.90 -15.36
CA PHE A 204 12.11 7.73 -15.37
C PHE A 204 11.52 7.69 -16.79
N GLY A 205 12.19 8.28 -17.79
CA GLY A 205 11.76 8.27 -19.18
C GLY A 205 11.69 6.85 -19.76
N ALA A 206 12.61 5.97 -19.35
CA ALA A 206 12.66 4.58 -19.79
C ALA A 206 11.42 3.75 -19.38
N TYR A 207 10.71 4.17 -18.33
CA TYR A 207 9.57 3.44 -17.76
C TYR A 207 8.21 4.04 -18.13
N GLN A 208 8.19 5.17 -18.83
CA GLN A 208 6.96 5.82 -19.29
C GLN A 208 6.01 4.88 -20.05
N PRO A 209 6.47 4.02 -20.98
CA PRO A 209 5.56 3.10 -21.67
C PRO A 209 4.83 2.13 -20.73
N LEU A 210 5.48 1.65 -19.66
CA LEU A 210 4.86 0.77 -18.68
C LEU A 210 3.87 1.54 -17.78
N CYS A 211 4.20 2.78 -17.41
CA CYS A 211 3.30 3.64 -16.64
C CYS A 211 2.05 4.00 -17.44
N GLN A 212 2.19 4.31 -18.75
CA GLN A 212 1.06 4.56 -19.65
C GLN A 212 0.18 3.33 -19.82
N TRP A 213 0.77 2.14 -19.98
CA TRP A 213 0.02 0.89 -19.99
C TRP A 213 -0.79 0.71 -18.70
N TYR A 214 -0.21 1.01 -17.55
CA TYR A 214 -0.90 0.92 -16.27
C TYR A 214 -2.08 1.91 -16.17
N TYR A 215 -1.92 3.16 -16.63
CA TYR A 215 -3.03 4.11 -16.67
C TYR A 215 -4.18 3.65 -17.56
N GLN A 216 -3.87 3.06 -18.72
CA GLN A 216 -4.89 2.48 -19.59
C GLN A 216 -5.65 1.35 -18.89
N LEU A 217 -4.93 0.45 -18.20
CA LEU A 217 -5.53 -0.63 -17.40
C LEU A 217 -6.51 -0.08 -16.35
N VAL A 218 -6.13 0.98 -15.63
CA VAL A 218 -6.99 1.60 -14.60
C VAL A 218 -8.24 2.26 -15.20
N ARG A 219 -8.14 2.86 -16.39
CA ARG A 219 -9.30 3.45 -17.08
C ARG A 219 -10.32 2.40 -17.50
N GLU A 220 -9.84 1.26 -17.96
CA GLU A 220 -10.67 0.13 -18.37
C GLU A 220 -11.26 -0.62 -17.15
N ASN A 221 -10.65 -0.45 -15.97
CA ASN A 221 -11.02 -1.16 -14.74
C ASN A 221 -11.16 -0.21 -13.55
N SER A 222 -12.35 0.39 -13.39
CA SER A 222 -12.63 1.34 -12.29
C SER A 222 -12.37 0.77 -10.89
N ALA A 223 -12.43 -0.55 -10.72
CA ALA A 223 -12.14 -1.23 -9.46
C ALA A 223 -10.68 -1.09 -9.00
N LEU A 224 -9.76 -0.73 -9.90
CA LEU A 224 -8.33 -0.57 -9.59
C LEU A 224 -7.98 0.81 -9.03
N GLN A 225 -8.93 1.76 -9.00
CA GLN A 225 -8.67 3.07 -8.43
C GLN A 225 -8.42 2.94 -6.92
N ALA A 226 -7.30 3.50 -6.47
CA ALA A 226 -6.98 3.64 -5.06
C ALA A 226 -7.39 5.02 -4.56
N GLY A 227 -7.80 5.12 -3.29
CA GLY A 227 -8.05 6.42 -2.64
C GLY A 227 -6.82 7.34 -2.63
N SER A 228 -6.94 8.51 -2.01
CA SER A 228 -5.89 9.54 -2.03
C SER A 228 -5.35 9.91 -0.65
N ALA A 229 -5.40 8.98 0.33
CA ALA A 229 -4.92 9.19 1.69
C ALA A 229 -3.63 10.03 1.73
N TYR A 230 -3.68 11.08 2.53
CA TYR A 230 -2.56 11.98 2.77
C TYR A 230 -1.77 11.47 3.97
N TYR A 231 -0.47 11.25 3.77
CA TYR A 231 0.43 10.85 4.86
C TYR A 231 1.43 11.99 5.09
N PRO A 232 1.27 12.79 6.16
CA PRO A 232 2.28 13.79 6.50
C PRO A 232 3.63 13.15 6.82
N ASN A 233 4.70 13.94 6.78
CA ASN A 233 6.10 13.51 6.87
C ASN A 233 6.54 12.96 8.26
N GLU A 234 5.64 12.78 9.21
CA GLU A 234 5.98 12.41 10.59
C GLU A 234 6.07 10.89 10.81
N GLU A 235 6.91 10.52 11.77
CA GLU A 235 7.37 9.15 12.06
C GLU A 235 6.33 8.29 12.80
N ASP A 236 5.30 8.91 13.40
CA ASP A 236 4.29 8.20 14.18
C ASP A 236 3.05 7.88 13.34
N PHE A 237 2.95 6.61 12.95
CA PHE A 237 1.77 6.01 12.32
C PHE A 237 0.68 5.76 13.38
N GLU A 238 0.15 6.86 13.92
CA GLU A 238 -1.12 6.85 14.64
C GLU A 238 -2.22 7.48 13.77
N SER A 239 -3.28 6.70 13.61
CA SER A 239 -4.39 6.83 12.65
C SER A 239 -5.29 8.06 12.89
N HIS A 240 -4.79 9.29 12.84
CA HIS A 240 -5.61 10.52 12.92
C HIS A 240 -5.05 11.72 12.13
N HIS A 241 -3.77 11.68 11.74
CA HIS A 241 -3.06 12.87 11.25
C HIS A 241 -3.75 13.60 10.09
N SER A 242 -4.28 12.90 9.08
CA SER A 242 -4.83 13.57 7.88
C SER A 242 -5.88 14.66 8.17
N ILE A 243 -6.81 14.40 9.11
CA ILE A 243 -7.90 15.33 9.44
C ILE A 243 -7.63 16.17 10.69
N THR A 244 -6.83 15.67 11.64
CA THR A 244 -6.51 16.40 12.88
C THR A 244 -5.19 17.16 12.81
N GLU A 245 -4.45 17.11 11.70
CA GLU A 245 -3.16 17.80 11.56
C GLU A 245 -3.31 19.31 11.75
N GLY A 246 -2.50 19.82 12.68
CA GLY A 246 -2.43 21.23 13.05
C GLY A 246 -3.43 21.66 14.11
N LEU A 247 -4.36 20.80 14.54
CA LEU A 247 -5.26 21.12 15.66
C LEU A 247 -4.48 21.36 16.95
N SER A 248 -5.02 22.26 17.78
CA SER A 248 -4.58 22.35 19.18
C SER A 248 -4.86 21.04 19.91
N GLU A 249 -4.10 20.74 20.98
CA GLU A 249 -4.31 19.52 21.76
C GLU A 249 -5.76 19.43 22.28
N LYS A 250 -6.28 20.55 22.78
CA LYS A 250 -7.69 20.67 23.23
C LYS A 250 -8.69 20.45 22.10
N GLY A 251 -8.42 21.03 20.92
CA GLY A 251 -9.26 20.85 19.73
C GLY A 251 -9.28 19.41 19.24
N ARG A 252 -8.12 18.74 19.25
CA ARG A 252 -7.98 17.32 18.92
C ARG A 252 -8.77 16.45 19.89
N GLU A 253 -8.60 16.64 21.20
CA GLU A 253 -9.36 15.92 22.23
C GLU A 253 -10.88 16.13 22.07
N ALA A 254 -11.32 17.39 21.88
CA ALA A 254 -12.73 17.72 21.70
C ALA A 254 -13.33 17.12 20.42
N PHE A 255 -12.58 17.13 19.32
CA PHE A 255 -13.00 16.53 18.05
C PHE A 255 -13.15 15.00 18.19
N LEU A 256 -12.15 14.34 18.76
CA LEU A 256 -12.13 12.89 18.93
C LEU A 256 -13.13 12.39 19.98
N LYS A 257 -13.49 13.20 20.98
CA LYS A 257 -14.52 12.85 21.97
C LYS A 257 -15.89 12.56 21.36
N ASN A 258 -16.18 13.17 20.21
CA ASN A 258 -17.45 12.98 19.49
C ASN A 258 -17.34 11.95 18.36
N ALA A 259 -16.23 11.25 18.27
CA ALA A 259 -16.00 10.20 17.28
C ALA A 259 -16.76 8.92 17.65
N ILE A 260 -17.35 8.26 16.66
CA ILE A 260 -17.98 6.95 16.82
C ILE A 260 -17.14 5.91 16.08
N VAL A 261 -16.64 4.93 16.81
CA VAL A 261 -15.93 3.77 16.22
C VAL A 261 -16.97 2.72 15.84
N ILE A 262 -16.93 2.28 14.58
CA ILE A 262 -17.79 1.19 14.07
C ILE A 262 -16.90 0.05 13.62
N HIS A 263 -17.19 -1.15 14.13
CA HIS A 263 -16.59 -2.40 13.70
C HIS A 263 -17.52 -3.04 12.68
N CYS A 264 -16.99 -3.35 11.50
CA CYS A 264 -17.75 -3.85 10.37
C CYS A 264 -17.28 -5.25 9.99
N ARG A 265 -18.24 -6.10 9.63
CA ARG A 265 -17.96 -7.37 8.94
C ARG A 265 -17.74 -7.11 7.45
N GLU A 266 -17.11 -8.05 6.77
CA GLU A 266 -17.06 -8.05 5.31
C GLU A 266 -18.48 -7.88 4.73
N ASP A 267 -18.59 -7.10 3.67
CA ASP A 267 -19.82 -6.78 2.94
C ASP A 267 -20.88 -5.98 3.73
N GLU A 268 -20.56 -5.54 4.95
CA GLU A 268 -21.42 -4.65 5.72
C GLU A 268 -21.45 -3.24 5.10
N VAL A 269 -22.67 -2.71 4.90
CA VAL A 269 -22.90 -1.39 4.29
C VAL A 269 -22.76 -0.31 5.36
N LEU A 270 -21.77 0.56 5.22
CA LEU A 270 -21.53 1.70 6.12
C LEU A 270 -22.34 2.95 5.74
N ILE A 271 -22.48 3.20 4.44
CA ILE A 271 -23.19 4.34 3.87
C ILE A 271 -23.99 3.84 2.68
N THR A 272 -25.27 4.21 2.57
CA THR A 272 -26.13 3.81 1.45
C THR A 272 -26.20 4.92 0.40
N GLU A 273 -26.05 4.56 -0.87
CA GLU A 273 -26.20 5.51 -1.97
C GLU A 273 -27.60 6.16 -1.93
N ASN A 274 -27.69 7.46 -2.22
CA ASN A 274 -28.93 8.24 -2.20
C ASN A 274 -29.59 8.44 -0.82
N ASP A 275 -28.95 8.00 0.27
CA ASP A 275 -29.42 8.32 1.63
C ASP A 275 -29.16 9.79 2.01
N GLY A 276 -29.85 10.26 3.06
CA GLY A 276 -29.75 11.63 3.57
C GLY A 276 -28.76 11.81 4.74
N GLY A 277 -27.94 10.80 5.04
CA GLY A 277 -26.96 10.84 6.12
C GLY A 277 -25.87 11.87 5.83
N LYS A 278 -25.44 12.59 6.87
CA LYS A 278 -24.43 13.67 6.78
C LYS A 278 -23.15 13.38 7.57
N ALA A 279 -22.97 12.17 8.06
CA ALA A 279 -21.71 11.80 8.72
C ALA A 279 -20.58 11.63 7.68
N PHE A 280 -19.36 11.94 8.06
CA PHE A 280 -18.17 11.56 7.29
C PHE A 280 -17.24 10.79 8.22
N GLY A 281 -16.21 10.16 7.68
CA GLY A 281 -15.32 9.36 8.50
C GLY A 281 -14.02 9.02 7.82
N PHE A 282 -13.19 8.25 8.51
CA PHE A 282 -12.00 7.65 7.93
C PHE A 282 -11.91 6.17 8.30
N VAL A 283 -11.18 5.42 7.48
CA VAL A 283 -10.86 4.02 7.77
C VAL A 283 -9.76 3.98 8.82
N ARG A 284 -10.04 3.40 9.99
CA ARG A 284 -9.06 3.22 11.05
C ARG A 284 -8.26 1.92 10.87
N LYS A 285 -8.92 0.88 10.37
CA LYS A 285 -8.32 -0.42 10.10
C LYS A 285 -9.09 -1.12 8.98
N GLY A 286 -8.39 -1.91 8.17
CA GLY A 286 -8.99 -2.69 7.09
C GLY A 286 -9.23 -1.87 5.83
N ILE A 287 -10.17 -2.32 5.00
CA ILE A 287 -10.44 -1.75 3.68
C ILE A 287 -11.94 -1.57 3.52
N VAL A 288 -12.34 -0.44 2.96
CA VAL A 288 -13.70 -0.21 2.46
C VAL A 288 -13.65 0.02 0.96
N ARG A 289 -14.70 -0.43 0.26
CA ARG A 289 -14.92 -0.17 -1.16
C ARG A 289 -16.06 0.82 -1.32
N VAL A 290 -15.87 1.77 -2.22
CA VAL A 290 -16.92 2.72 -2.62
C VAL A 290 -17.56 2.23 -3.91
N LEU A 291 -18.89 2.17 -3.96
CA LEU A 291 -19.65 1.75 -5.12
C LEU A 291 -20.56 2.85 -5.64
N ILE A 292 -20.69 2.94 -6.97
CA ILE A 292 -21.69 3.78 -7.65
C ILE A 292 -22.44 2.88 -8.61
N GLY A 293 -23.76 2.76 -8.45
CA GLY A 293 -24.57 1.87 -9.30
C GLY A 293 -24.05 0.43 -9.31
N ASN A 294 -23.69 -0.10 -8.13
CA ASN A 294 -23.11 -1.44 -7.89
C ASN A 294 -21.72 -1.70 -8.48
N LYS A 295 -21.06 -0.70 -9.07
CA LYS A 295 -19.67 -0.84 -9.54
C LYS A 295 -18.71 -0.28 -8.51
N THR A 296 -17.71 -1.08 -8.11
CA THR A 296 -16.60 -0.58 -7.29
C THR A 296 -15.84 0.48 -8.09
N VAL A 297 -15.77 1.69 -7.51
CA VAL A 297 -15.08 2.83 -8.12
C VAL A 297 -13.80 3.19 -7.38
N VAL A 298 -13.64 2.82 -6.10
CA VAL A 298 -12.38 3.04 -5.38
C VAL A 298 -12.25 2.11 -4.16
N LEU A 299 -11.03 1.66 -3.87
CA LEU A 299 -10.65 1.04 -2.60
C LEU A 299 -9.98 2.06 -1.68
N LEU A 300 -10.48 2.15 -0.44
CA LEU A 300 -10.00 3.02 0.62
C LEU A 300 -9.44 2.16 1.76
N GLY A 301 -8.22 2.48 2.21
CA GLY A 301 -7.55 1.83 3.33
C GLY A 301 -7.37 2.78 4.51
N GLU A 302 -6.64 2.33 5.53
CA GLU A 302 -6.33 3.11 6.72
C GLU A 302 -5.86 4.54 6.39
N GLY A 303 -6.54 5.52 7.01
CA GLY A 303 -6.33 6.96 6.83
C GLY A 303 -7.15 7.60 5.71
N ASP A 304 -7.71 6.84 4.76
CA ASP A 304 -8.58 7.39 3.73
C ASP A 304 -9.91 7.91 4.33
N ILE A 305 -10.31 9.12 3.92
CA ILE A 305 -11.58 9.74 4.30
C ILE A 305 -12.70 9.30 3.35
N PHE A 306 -13.92 9.13 3.87
CA PHE A 306 -15.12 8.85 3.09
C PHE A 306 -16.34 9.63 3.61
N GLY A 307 -17.36 9.77 2.77
CA GLY A 307 -18.61 10.44 3.10
C GLY A 307 -18.51 11.98 3.17
N GLU A 308 -17.32 12.54 2.90
CA GLU A 308 -17.03 13.97 2.98
C GLU A 308 -17.75 14.80 1.92
N ILE A 309 -18.00 14.24 0.72
CA ILE A 309 -18.66 14.95 -0.38
C ILE A 309 -20.09 15.35 0.02
N ALA A 310 -20.89 14.40 0.47
CA ALA A 310 -22.27 14.65 0.88
C ALA A 310 -22.34 15.57 2.12
N PHE A 311 -21.36 15.42 3.03
CA PHE A 311 -21.22 16.28 4.19
C PHE A 311 -20.98 17.75 3.80
N ILE A 312 -19.96 18.01 2.96
CA ILE A 312 -19.53 19.36 2.54
C ILE A 312 -20.56 20.01 1.62
N LEU A 313 -21.09 19.28 0.65
CA LEU A 313 -22.02 19.83 -0.34
C LEU A 313 -23.47 19.86 0.15
N HIS A 314 -23.74 19.30 1.34
CA HIS A 314 -25.10 19.11 1.87
C HIS A 314 -26.05 18.42 0.88
N THR A 315 -25.53 17.44 0.15
CA THR A 315 -26.28 16.64 -0.84
C THR A 315 -26.61 15.24 -0.28
N LYS A 316 -27.44 14.48 -1.00
CA LYS A 316 -27.60 13.04 -0.75
C LYS A 316 -26.28 12.32 -1.00
N ARG A 317 -26.11 11.13 -0.41
CA ARG A 317 -24.94 10.27 -0.68
C ARG A 317 -24.79 9.99 -2.16
N THR A 318 -23.63 10.31 -2.70
CA THR A 318 -23.28 10.11 -4.11
C THR A 318 -22.83 8.70 -4.42
N ALA A 319 -22.54 7.90 -3.38
CA ALA A 319 -22.01 6.55 -3.50
C ALA A 319 -22.34 5.73 -2.24
N GLN A 320 -22.32 4.41 -2.39
CA GLN A 320 -22.38 3.44 -1.29
C GLN A 320 -20.96 3.17 -0.76
N VAL A 321 -20.81 2.96 0.54
CA VAL A 321 -19.53 2.54 1.15
C VAL A 321 -19.74 1.22 1.87
N VAL A 322 -18.92 0.23 1.57
CA VAL A 322 -19.05 -1.16 2.06
C VAL A 322 -17.72 -1.65 2.58
N ALA A 323 -17.71 -2.33 3.72
CA ALA A 323 -16.51 -2.99 4.24
C ALA A 323 -16.07 -4.10 3.26
N ALA A 324 -14.80 -4.08 2.88
CA ALA A 324 -14.24 -4.97 1.88
C ALA A 324 -13.31 -6.04 2.48
N SER A 325 -12.80 -5.83 3.70
CA SER A 325 -11.98 -6.80 4.43
C SER A 325 -12.60 -7.16 5.80
N PRO A 326 -12.23 -8.28 6.41
CA PRO A 326 -12.61 -8.60 7.79
C PRO A 326 -12.00 -7.61 8.78
N ASP A 327 -12.58 -7.54 9.97
CA ASP A 327 -12.16 -6.68 11.08
C ASP A 327 -11.95 -5.21 10.66
N THR A 328 -12.79 -4.73 9.75
CA THR A 328 -12.75 -3.35 9.29
C THR A 328 -13.24 -2.44 10.42
N GLU A 329 -12.45 -1.42 10.76
CA GLU A 329 -12.84 -0.40 11.72
C GLU A 329 -12.87 0.95 11.01
N VAL A 330 -13.97 1.68 11.21
CA VAL A 330 -14.07 3.06 10.77
C VAL A 330 -14.38 3.98 11.93
N VAL A 331 -13.99 5.25 11.78
CA VAL A 331 -14.34 6.31 12.71
C VAL A 331 -15.24 7.30 11.99
N LEU A 332 -16.43 7.53 12.53
CA LEU A 332 -17.40 8.50 12.02
C LEU A 332 -17.47 9.75 12.87
N PHE A 333 -17.70 10.87 12.20
CA PHE A 333 -17.96 12.18 12.76
C PHE A 333 -19.27 12.73 12.23
N SER A 334 -20.05 13.34 13.11
CA SER A 334 -21.18 14.18 12.75
C SER A 334 -20.74 15.64 12.54
N GLU A 335 -21.62 16.44 11.97
CA GLU A 335 -21.43 17.90 11.88
C GLU A 335 -21.21 18.55 13.25
N SER A 336 -21.86 18.02 14.30
CA SER A 336 -21.68 18.52 15.65
C SER A 336 -20.26 18.38 16.16
N ALA A 337 -19.50 17.35 15.75
CA ALA A 337 -18.11 17.18 16.17
C ALA A 337 -17.21 18.37 15.79
N ILE A 338 -17.54 19.07 14.69
CA ILE A 338 -16.85 20.29 14.27
C ILE A 338 -17.45 21.51 14.97
N ASN A 339 -18.77 21.60 15.03
CA ASN A 339 -19.46 22.77 15.60
C ASN A 339 -19.26 22.93 17.12
N THR A 340 -18.95 21.84 17.84
CA THR A 340 -18.66 21.87 19.27
C THR A 340 -17.23 22.29 19.61
N LEU A 341 -16.34 22.38 18.63
CA LEU A 341 -15.00 22.95 18.86
C LEU A 341 -15.16 24.40 19.28
N GLU A 342 -14.48 24.84 20.34
CA GLU A 342 -14.59 26.22 20.84
C GLU A 342 -13.81 27.19 19.98
N ASP A 343 -12.59 26.82 19.58
CA ASP A 343 -11.68 27.65 18.80
C ASP A 343 -12.08 27.69 17.31
N ASN A 344 -12.19 28.91 16.76
CA ASN A 344 -12.38 29.15 15.34
C ASN A 344 -11.21 28.61 14.50
N ALA A 345 -9.97 28.68 15.02
CA ALA A 345 -8.79 28.20 14.31
C ALA A 345 -8.86 26.68 14.09
N ASP A 346 -9.22 25.92 15.13
CA ASP A 346 -9.39 24.47 15.03
C ASP A 346 -10.51 24.08 14.05
N ARG A 347 -11.64 24.79 14.07
CA ARG A 347 -12.71 24.59 13.06
C ARG A 347 -12.20 24.82 11.64
N ALA A 348 -11.49 25.93 11.42
CA ALA A 348 -10.93 26.25 10.11
C ALA A 348 -9.92 25.21 9.63
N ILE A 349 -9.13 24.64 10.54
CA ILE A 349 -8.17 23.57 10.25
C ILE A 349 -8.87 22.31 9.76
N ILE A 350 -9.97 21.87 10.39
CA ILE A 350 -10.74 20.71 9.90
C ILE A 350 -11.22 20.93 8.47
N TRP A 351 -11.86 22.08 8.19
CA TRP A 351 -12.36 22.40 6.86
C TRP A 351 -11.23 22.47 5.81
N ARG A 352 -10.08 23.07 6.18
CA ARG A 352 -8.88 23.08 5.34
C ARG A 352 -8.40 21.66 5.05
N ASN A 353 -8.37 20.79 6.05
CA ASN A 353 -7.89 19.42 5.91
C ASN A 353 -8.84 18.61 5.00
N LEU A 354 -10.15 18.73 5.17
CA LEU A 354 -11.15 18.14 4.26
C LEU A 354 -11.01 18.64 2.82
N ALA A 355 -10.85 19.96 2.63
CA ALA A 355 -10.64 20.54 1.31
C ALA A 355 -9.35 20.02 0.65
N ARG A 356 -8.27 19.87 1.42
CA ARG A 356 -7.01 19.31 0.96
C ARG A 356 -7.16 17.86 0.50
N VAL A 357 -7.89 17.02 1.25
CA VAL A 357 -8.17 15.64 0.85
C VAL A 357 -8.92 15.57 -0.47
N LEU A 358 -9.97 16.39 -0.65
CA LEU A 358 -10.71 16.46 -1.91
C LEU A 358 -9.84 16.93 -3.07
N ALA A 359 -9.04 17.98 -2.86
CA ALA A 359 -8.13 18.50 -3.89
C ALA A 359 -7.11 17.44 -4.34
N GLN A 360 -6.51 16.72 -3.38
CA GLN A 360 -5.57 15.64 -3.68
C GLN A 360 -6.25 14.47 -4.40
N ARG A 361 -7.47 14.10 -4.00
CA ARG A 361 -8.25 13.07 -4.69
C ARG A 361 -8.46 13.43 -6.15
N ILE A 362 -8.85 14.67 -6.44
CA ILE A 362 -9.02 15.16 -7.81
C ILE A 362 -7.70 15.09 -8.58
N VAL A 363 -6.57 15.52 -8.00
CA VAL A 363 -5.26 15.47 -8.68
C VAL A 363 -4.86 14.02 -9.01
N VAL A 364 -4.99 13.09 -8.06
CA VAL A 364 -4.66 11.68 -8.27
C VAL A 364 -5.60 11.05 -9.30
N THR A 365 -6.91 11.22 -9.14
CA THR A 365 -7.91 10.69 -10.08
C THR A 365 -7.70 11.25 -11.48
N ASN A 366 -7.48 12.55 -11.62
CA ASN A 366 -7.17 13.15 -12.92
C ASN A 366 -5.89 12.59 -13.50
N LYS A 367 -4.84 12.35 -12.71
CA LYS A 367 -3.61 11.74 -13.25
C LYS A 367 -3.85 10.31 -13.75
N LEU A 368 -4.58 9.50 -13.00
CA LEU A 368 -4.90 8.12 -13.41
C LEU A 368 -5.82 8.07 -14.64
N LEU A 369 -6.69 9.07 -14.82
CA LEU A 369 -7.64 9.14 -15.92
C LEU A 369 -7.18 9.97 -17.13
N SER A 370 -6.20 10.87 -16.96
CA SER A 370 -5.69 11.72 -18.04
C SER A 370 -4.53 11.06 -18.80
N GLN A 371 -4.47 11.37 -20.09
CA GLN A 371 -3.54 10.94 -21.17
C GLN A 371 -4.12 9.90 -22.13
#